data_AF-A0A0N0ZWQ7-F1
#
_entry.id   AF-A0A0N0ZWQ7-F1
#
_cell.length_a   1.000
_cell.length_b   1.000
_cell.length_c   1.000
_cell.angle_alpha   90.00
_cell.angle_beta   90.00
_cell.angle_gamma   90.00
#
_symmetry.space_group_name_H-M   'P 1'
#
loop_
_entity.id
_entity.type
_entity.pdbx_description
1 polymer ?
#
loop_
_entity_poly.entity_id
_entity_poly.type
_entity_poly.pdbx_seq_one_letter_code
_entity_poly.pdbx_strand_id
1 'polypeptide(L)'
;MIIFSFRVKELEIKLIILGFSVPVLSFLIWIAIAEYRSKKPKYTQIQVDEKGLHHYGENIQSQSLLYESLSANNEGGAYDVLWTDRGYSESESDLYIFTKNELDIIKAQPVKFKSAVLVRNSNALFAHFVKGIMYFRPDLKIDPKVLERYPIINQITI
;
A
#
# COMPACT_ATOMS: atom_id res chain seq x y z
N MET A 1 28.27 -56.79 27.68
CA MET A 1 27.10 -56.78 26.75
C MET A 1 25.97 -55.83 27.17
N ILE A 2 26.06 -55.08 28.28
CA ILE A 2 24.97 -54.17 28.72
C ILE A 2 25.18 -52.73 28.17
N ILE A 3 26.44 -52.28 28.10
CA ILE A 3 26.82 -50.93 27.65
C ILE A 3 26.47 -50.69 26.17
N PHE A 4 26.62 -51.72 25.33
CA PHE A 4 26.32 -51.61 23.89
C PHE A 4 24.82 -51.47 23.61
N SER A 5 23.97 -52.19 24.35
CA SER A 5 22.50 -52.09 24.23
C SER A 5 21.97 -50.73 24.67
N PHE A 6 22.58 -50.13 25.70
CA PHE A 6 22.20 -48.79 26.17
C PHE A 6 22.49 -47.71 25.10
N ARG A 7 23.66 -47.79 24.46
CA ARG A 7 24.08 -46.83 23.43
C ARG A 7 23.22 -46.89 22.16
N VAL A 8 22.75 -48.08 21.79
CA VAL A 8 21.82 -48.27 20.67
C VAL A 8 20.44 -47.68 20.98
N LYS A 9 19.91 -47.91 22.19
CA LYS A 9 18.64 -47.30 22.63
C LYS A 9 18.69 -45.77 22.67
N GLU A 10 19.83 -45.21 23.08
CA GLU A 10 20.02 -43.75 23.11
C GLU A 10 20.00 -43.14 21.70
N LEU A 11 20.58 -43.84 20.71
CA LEU A 11 20.57 -43.42 19.30
C LEU A 11 19.17 -43.48 18.69
N GLU A 12 18.41 -44.54 18.96
CA GLU A 12 17.01 -44.68 18.50
C GLU A 12 16.12 -43.58 19.09
N ILE A 13 16.24 -43.30 20.38
CA ILE A 13 15.49 -42.23 21.04
C ILE A 13 15.86 -40.87 20.45
N LYS A 14 17.15 -40.60 20.21
CA LYS A 14 17.61 -39.34 19.58
C LYS A 14 17.08 -39.19 18.15
N LEU A 15 17.00 -40.27 17.36
CA LEU A 15 16.44 -40.24 16.01
C LEU A 15 14.92 -39.99 16.02
N ILE A 16 14.19 -40.56 16.98
CA ILE A 16 12.76 -40.30 17.15
C ILE A 16 12.52 -38.84 17.56
N ILE A 17 13.30 -38.32 18.51
CA ILE A 17 13.20 -36.93 18.95
C ILE A 17 13.56 -35.98 17.80
N LEU A 18 14.60 -36.28 17.02
CA LEU A 18 15.00 -35.48 15.86
C LEU A 18 13.92 -35.53 14.75
N GLY A 19 13.32 -36.70 14.52
CA GLY A 19 12.25 -36.88 13.55
C GLY A 19 10.98 -36.12 13.91
N PHE A 20 10.67 -35.97 15.21
CA PHE A 20 9.51 -35.19 15.68
C PHE A 20 9.81 -33.69 15.85
N SER A 21 11.04 -33.31 16.17
CA SER A 21 11.38 -31.90 16.40
C SER A 21 11.31 -31.08 15.11
N VAL A 22 11.73 -31.65 13.99
CA VAL A 22 11.71 -31.00 12.67
C VAL A 22 10.30 -30.58 12.23
N PRO A 23 9.27 -31.45 12.21
CA PRO A 23 7.92 -31.06 11.83
C PRO A 23 7.28 -30.11 12.84
N VAL A 24 7.56 -30.25 14.13
CA VAL A 24 7.06 -29.32 15.16
C VAL A 24 7.63 -27.92 14.95
N LEU A 25 8.94 -27.80 14.73
CA LEU A 25 9.59 -26.51 14.43
C LEU A 25 9.06 -25.92 13.13
N SER A 26 8.89 -26.73 12.08
CA SER A 26 8.33 -26.28 10.81
C SER A 26 6.90 -25.75 10.96
N PHE A 27 6.07 -26.43 11.77
CA PHE A 27 4.71 -26.00 12.06
C PHE A 27 4.67 -24.69 12.85
N LEU A 28 5.53 -24.54 13.86
CA LEU A 28 5.64 -23.30 14.64
C LEU A 28 6.09 -22.11 13.77
N ILE A 29 7.07 -22.32 12.87
CA ILE A 29 7.51 -21.31 11.91
C ILE A 29 6.37 -20.93 10.96
N TRP A 30 5.59 -21.90 10.48
CA TRP A 30 4.42 -21.63 9.64
C TRP A 30 3.39 -20.78 10.40
N ILE A 31 3.01 -21.14 11.63
CA ILE A 31 2.08 -20.35 12.44
C ILE A 31 2.60 -18.91 12.61
N ALA A 32 3.87 -18.73 12.95
CA ALA A 32 4.46 -17.41 13.11
C ALA A 32 4.40 -16.57 11.82
N ILE A 33 4.69 -17.18 10.66
CA ILE A 33 4.58 -16.51 9.35
C ILE A 33 3.12 -16.19 9.02
N ALA A 34 2.18 -17.10 9.28
CA ALA A 34 0.76 -16.91 9.01
C ALA A 34 0.17 -15.79 9.86
N GLU A 35 0.55 -15.72 11.14
CA GLU A 35 0.14 -14.66 12.05
C GLU A 35 0.74 -13.32 11.64
N TYR A 36 2.04 -13.27 11.30
CA TYR A 36 2.69 -12.06 10.79
C TYR A 36 2.03 -11.55 9.50
N ARG A 37 1.69 -12.45 8.57
CA ARG A 37 0.96 -12.08 7.34
C ARG A 37 -0.46 -11.59 7.62
N SER A 38 -1.13 -12.14 8.62
CA SER A 38 -2.49 -11.77 9.00
C SER A 38 -2.56 -10.41 9.71
N LYS A 39 -1.49 -10.06 10.44
CA LYS A 39 -1.33 -8.75 11.11
C LYS A 39 -0.98 -7.60 10.19
N LYS A 40 -0.82 -7.83 8.87
CA LYS A 40 -0.65 -6.71 7.94
C LYS A 40 -1.88 -5.81 8.03
N PRO A 41 -1.71 -4.52 8.33
CA PRO A 41 -2.83 -3.61 8.51
C PRO A 41 -3.69 -3.59 7.24
N LYS A 42 -4.94 -4.07 7.35
CA LYS A 42 -5.92 -4.10 6.26
C LYS A 42 -6.79 -2.85 6.33
N TYR A 43 -6.45 -1.86 5.51
CA TYR A 43 -7.38 -0.78 5.20
C TYR A 43 -8.57 -1.36 4.45
N THR A 44 -9.75 -1.17 5.03
CA THR A 44 -11.00 -1.78 4.59
C THR A 44 -11.88 -0.76 3.86
N GLN A 45 -11.68 0.53 4.14
CA GLN A 45 -12.46 1.62 3.55
C GLN A 45 -11.54 2.74 3.06
N ILE A 46 -11.89 3.30 1.91
CA ILE A 46 -11.24 4.45 1.31
C ILE A 46 -12.32 5.50 1.06
N GLN A 47 -12.07 6.72 1.48
CA GLN A 47 -12.97 7.84 1.31
C GLN A 47 -12.21 9.03 0.72
N VAL A 48 -12.81 9.69 -0.26
CA VAL A 48 -12.35 10.99 -0.75
C VAL A 48 -13.35 12.02 -0.26
N ASP A 49 -12.85 13.05 0.42
CA ASP A 49 -13.66 14.15 0.94
C ASP A 49 -13.06 15.51 0.55
N GLU A 50 -13.52 16.57 1.21
CA GLU A 50 -13.08 17.95 1.02
C GLU A 50 -11.64 18.20 1.49
N LYS A 51 -11.12 17.36 2.39
CA LYS A 51 -9.78 17.48 2.95
C LYS A 51 -8.76 16.67 2.16
N GLY A 52 -9.17 15.53 1.60
CA GLY A 52 -8.31 14.72 0.77
C GLY A 52 -8.76 13.26 0.61
N LEU A 53 -7.77 12.39 0.46
CA LEU A 53 -7.95 10.95 0.35
C LEU A 53 -7.60 10.28 1.68
N HIS A 54 -8.56 9.57 2.26
CA HIS A 54 -8.46 8.95 3.57
C HIS A 54 -8.58 7.44 3.47
N HIS A 55 -7.65 6.74 4.13
CA HIS A 55 -7.65 5.29 4.28
C HIS A 55 -8.00 4.94 5.72
N TYR A 56 -9.06 4.15 5.88
CA TYR A 56 -9.54 3.65 7.16
C TYR A 56 -9.41 2.12 7.21
N GLY A 57 -9.00 1.61 8.38
CA GLY A 57 -8.90 0.19 8.65
C GLY A 57 -9.26 -0.10 10.09
N GLU A 58 -9.82 -1.28 10.34
CA GLU A 58 -10.08 -1.72 11.71
C GLU A 58 -8.75 -1.91 12.45
N ASN A 59 -8.61 -1.26 13.61
CA ASN A 59 -7.43 -1.28 14.48
C ASN A 59 -6.13 -0.70 13.87
N ILE A 60 -6.23 0.24 12.93
CA ILE A 60 -5.07 0.86 12.26
C ILE A 60 -5.22 2.38 12.28
N GLN A 61 -4.10 3.09 12.46
CA GLN A 61 -4.07 4.54 12.33
C GLN A 61 -4.52 4.94 10.93
N SER A 62 -5.51 5.83 10.84
CA SER A 62 -5.98 6.36 9.56
C SER A 62 -4.86 7.06 8.80
N GLN A 63 -4.64 6.67 7.55
CA GLN A 63 -3.66 7.33 6.69
C GLN A 63 -4.38 8.27 5.73
N SER A 64 -4.05 9.55 5.84
CA SER A 64 -4.69 10.62 5.07
C SER A 64 -3.68 11.30 4.16
N LEU A 65 -4.06 11.49 2.91
CA LEU A 65 -3.35 12.29 1.92
C LEU A 65 -4.18 13.56 1.69
N LEU A 66 -3.76 14.66 2.31
CA LEU A 66 -4.51 15.92 2.32
C LEU A 66 -4.15 16.78 1.10
N TYR A 67 -5.12 17.54 0.57
CA TYR A 67 -4.87 18.47 -0.54
C TYR A 67 -3.88 19.57 -0.15
N GLU A 68 -3.89 20.00 1.12
CA GLU A 68 -2.94 20.99 1.65
C GLU A 68 -1.50 20.49 1.65
N SER A 69 -1.29 19.18 1.79
CA SER A 69 0.05 18.56 1.79
C SER A 69 0.66 18.42 0.39
N LEU A 70 -0.15 18.63 -0.65
CA LEU A 70 0.30 18.61 -2.03
C LEU A 70 1.20 19.83 -2.29
N SER A 71 2.20 19.65 -3.13
CA SER A 71 3.13 20.72 -3.50
C SER A 71 3.19 20.84 -5.01
N ALA A 72 3.51 22.04 -5.48
CA ALA A 72 3.95 22.22 -6.85
C ALA A 72 5.28 21.48 -7.06
N ASN A 73 5.51 21.08 -8.30
CA ASN A 73 6.72 20.45 -8.76
C ASN A 73 7.86 21.49 -8.81
N ASN A 74 8.84 21.34 -7.93
CA ASN A 74 9.99 22.24 -7.86
C ASN A 74 11.13 21.85 -8.83
N GLU A 75 11.02 20.71 -9.53
CA GLU A 75 12.03 20.22 -10.46
C GLU A 75 11.87 20.80 -11.88
N GLY A 76 11.12 21.90 -12.04
CA GLY A 76 10.92 22.56 -13.33
C GLY A 76 10.04 21.80 -14.32
N GLY A 77 9.27 20.81 -13.86
CA GLY A 77 8.31 20.11 -14.71
C GLY A 77 7.10 20.98 -15.07
N ALA A 78 6.49 20.72 -16.22
CA ALA A 78 5.34 21.48 -16.71
C ALA A 78 4.05 21.26 -15.88
N TYR A 79 3.96 20.13 -15.17
CA TYR A 79 2.79 19.71 -14.41
C TYR A 79 3.18 19.20 -13.02
N ASP A 80 2.25 19.39 -12.09
CA ASP A 80 2.32 19.04 -10.66
C ASP A 80 1.55 17.75 -10.35
N VAL A 81 0.60 17.37 -11.19
CA VAL A 81 -0.09 16.08 -11.13
C VAL A 81 0.13 15.37 -12.45
N LEU A 82 0.69 14.17 -12.39
CA LEU A 82 1.24 13.49 -13.56
C LEU A 82 0.65 12.10 -13.72
N TRP A 83 0.47 11.66 -14.97
CA TRP A 83 0.21 10.27 -15.30
C TRP A 83 1.46 9.69 -15.97
N THR A 84 2.25 8.93 -15.21
CA THR A 84 3.58 8.51 -15.66
C THR A 84 4.06 7.26 -14.93
N ASP A 85 5.05 6.59 -15.50
CA ASP A 85 5.72 5.36 -15.05
C ASP A 85 7.01 5.65 -14.27
N ARG A 86 7.05 6.73 -13.48
CA ARG A 86 8.25 7.21 -12.75
C ARG A 86 8.86 6.25 -11.71
N GLY A 87 8.48 4.98 -11.64
CA GLY A 87 9.04 4.01 -10.69
C GLY A 87 8.96 2.54 -11.09
N TYR A 88 10.14 1.94 -11.32
CA TYR A 88 10.57 0.53 -11.30
C TYR A 88 9.78 -0.58 -12.03
N SER A 89 8.52 -0.38 -12.40
CA SER A 89 7.74 -1.34 -13.18
C SER A 89 7.31 -0.66 -14.47
N GLU A 90 8.01 -0.97 -15.57
CA GLU A 90 7.78 -0.44 -16.94
C GLU A 90 6.36 -0.73 -17.49
N SER A 91 5.46 -1.29 -16.69
CA SER A 91 4.18 -1.88 -17.09
C SER A 91 2.95 -1.16 -16.56
N GLU A 92 3.05 -0.28 -15.55
CA GLU A 92 1.88 0.38 -14.97
C GLU A 92 2.15 1.88 -14.74
N SER A 93 1.57 2.72 -15.60
CA SER A 93 1.50 4.16 -15.34
C SER A 93 0.56 4.41 -14.18
N ASP A 94 1.01 5.18 -13.19
CA ASP A 94 0.24 5.54 -12.00
C ASP A 94 -0.01 7.06 -11.96
N LEU A 95 -0.97 7.47 -11.13
CA LEU A 95 -1.17 8.88 -10.79
C LEU A 95 -0.07 9.30 -9.81
N TYR A 96 0.77 10.25 -10.20
CA TYR A 96 1.82 10.83 -9.38
C TYR A 96 1.47 12.22 -8.89
N ILE A 97 1.78 12.48 -7.64
CA ILE A 97 1.66 13.77 -6.98
C ILE A 97 2.97 14.12 -6.27
N PHE A 98 3.17 15.40 -6.01
CA PHE A 98 4.28 15.85 -5.19
C PHE A 98 3.77 16.24 -3.81
N THR A 99 4.47 15.78 -2.78
CA THR A 99 4.18 16.13 -1.39
C THR A 99 5.43 16.65 -0.72
N LYS A 100 5.24 17.59 0.20
CA LYS A 100 6.31 18.18 0.98
C LYS A 100 6.51 17.36 2.27
N ASN A 101 7.74 16.89 2.49
CA ASN A 101 8.08 16.18 3.71
C ASN A 101 8.38 17.17 4.86
N GLU A 102 8.54 16.67 6.09
CA GLU A 102 8.88 17.46 7.29
C GLU A 102 10.16 18.30 7.14
N LEU A 103 11.08 17.87 6.27
CA LEU A 103 12.33 18.57 5.95
C LEU A 103 12.20 19.59 4.81
N ASP A 104 10.98 19.99 4.45
CA ASP A 104 10.69 20.89 3.33
C ASP A 104 10.99 20.30 1.93
N ILE A 105 11.48 19.06 1.87
CA ILE A 105 11.86 18.40 0.62
C ILE A 105 10.61 17.91 -0.10
N ILE A 106 10.45 18.34 -1.35
CA ILE A 106 9.37 17.91 -2.24
C ILE A 106 9.74 16.56 -2.83
N LYS A 107 8.83 15.59 -2.72
CA LYS A 107 9.01 14.24 -3.28
C LYS A 107 7.82 13.84 -4.13
N ALA A 108 8.10 13.27 -5.29
CA ALA A 108 7.09 12.62 -6.11
C ALA A 108 6.73 11.27 -5.48
N GLN A 109 5.43 10.99 -5.36
CA GLN A 109 4.93 9.69 -4.91
C GLN A 109 3.72 9.25 -5.73
N PRO A 110 3.60 7.94 -6.03
CA PRO A 110 2.42 7.42 -6.68
C PRO A 110 1.25 7.38 -5.68
N VAL A 111 0.07 7.79 -6.12
CA VAL A 111 -1.18 7.66 -5.36
C VAL A 111 -1.65 6.23 -5.49
N LYS A 112 -1.43 5.44 -4.43
CA LYS A 112 -1.88 4.04 -4.36
C LYS A 112 -2.93 3.87 -3.28
N PHE A 113 -4.03 3.22 -3.65
CA PHE A 113 -5.01 2.75 -2.68
C PHE A 113 -4.40 1.61 -1.88
N LYS A 114 -4.03 1.91 -0.63
CA LYS A 114 -3.62 0.88 0.30
C LYS A 114 -4.90 0.21 0.76
N SER A 115 -5.31 -0.88 0.11
CA SER A 115 -6.42 -1.72 0.56
C SER A 115 -6.04 -3.19 0.43
N ALA A 116 -6.55 -4.01 1.35
CA ALA A 116 -6.39 -5.46 1.29
C ALA A 116 -7.36 -6.12 0.29
N VAL A 117 -8.36 -5.37 -0.18
CA VAL A 117 -9.39 -5.83 -1.11
C VAL A 117 -9.30 -5.02 -2.40
N LEU A 118 -9.65 -5.67 -3.51
CA LEU A 118 -9.70 -5.03 -4.82
C LEU A 118 -10.78 -3.95 -4.81
N VAL A 119 -10.36 -2.69 -4.91
CA VAL A 119 -11.25 -1.53 -4.88
C VAL A 119 -11.98 -1.44 -6.22
N ARG A 120 -13.19 -2.00 -6.30
CA ARG A 120 -13.99 -2.05 -7.54
C ARG A 120 -14.24 -0.66 -8.15
N ASN A 121 -14.38 0.36 -7.31
CA ASN A 121 -14.65 1.74 -7.73
C ASN A 121 -13.39 2.63 -7.72
N SER A 122 -12.21 2.05 -7.92
CA SER A 122 -10.93 2.76 -7.87
C SER A 122 -10.87 3.94 -8.86
N ASN A 123 -11.32 3.74 -10.10
CA ASN A 123 -11.34 4.80 -11.12
C ASN A 123 -12.22 5.98 -10.70
N ALA A 124 -13.40 5.71 -10.11
CA ALA A 124 -14.29 6.77 -9.64
C ALA A 124 -13.66 7.53 -8.48
N LEU A 125 -13.02 6.83 -7.53
CA LEU A 125 -12.30 7.46 -6.43
C LEU A 125 -11.14 8.34 -6.93
N PHE A 126 -10.36 7.88 -7.91
CA PHE A 126 -9.33 8.70 -8.54
C PHE A 126 -9.91 9.93 -9.23
N ALA A 127 -11.01 9.79 -9.97
CA ALA A 127 -11.69 10.92 -10.60
C ALA A 127 -12.19 11.95 -9.57
N HIS A 128 -12.78 11.49 -8.46
CA HIS A 128 -13.18 12.36 -7.36
C HIS A 128 -11.98 13.05 -6.70
N PHE A 129 -10.87 12.34 -6.52
CA PHE A 129 -9.66 12.92 -5.95
C PHE A 129 -9.04 13.97 -6.87
N VAL A 130 -8.93 13.69 -8.18
CA VAL A 130 -8.45 14.66 -9.19
C VAL A 130 -9.37 15.89 -9.24
N LYS A 131 -10.69 15.69 -9.20
CA LYS A 131 -11.66 16.79 -9.10
C LYS A 131 -11.45 17.62 -7.83
N GLY A 132 -11.18 16.97 -6.70
CA GLY A 132 -10.84 17.63 -5.45
C GLY A 132 -9.57 18.47 -5.57
N ILE A 133 -8.51 17.94 -6.20
CA ILE A 133 -7.29 18.72 -6.47
C ILE A 133 -7.61 19.99 -7.27
N MET A 134 -8.41 19.88 -8.34
CA MET A 134 -8.79 21.05 -9.15
C MET A 134 -9.57 22.11 -8.36
N TYR A 135 -10.40 21.68 -7.41
CA TYR A 135 -11.26 22.58 -6.64
C TYR A 135 -10.53 23.21 -5.46
N PHE A 136 -9.80 22.41 -4.67
CA PHE A 136 -9.15 22.85 -3.44
C PHE A 136 -7.73 23.36 -3.66
N ARG A 137 -7.08 22.97 -4.77
CA ARG A 137 -5.72 23.38 -5.16
C ARG A 137 -5.66 23.78 -6.64
N PRO A 138 -6.40 24.84 -7.03
CA PRO A 138 -6.40 25.34 -8.40
C PRO A 138 -5.05 25.93 -8.82
N ASP A 139 -4.14 26.15 -7.87
CA ASP A 139 -2.75 26.55 -8.10
C ASP A 139 -1.91 25.44 -8.76
N LEU A 140 -2.30 24.17 -8.64
CA LEU A 140 -1.57 23.03 -9.17
C LEU A 140 -1.95 22.76 -10.64
N LYS A 141 -0.94 22.55 -11.48
CA LYS A 141 -1.10 22.19 -12.89
C LYS A 141 -1.26 20.69 -13.07
N ILE A 142 -2.39 20.28 -13.63
CA ILE A 142 -2.69 18.87 -13.88
C ILE A 142 -2.33 18.53 -15.33
N ASP A 143 -1.62 17.43 -15.52
CA ASP A 143 -1.33 16.88 -16.85
C ASP A 143 -2.64 16.52 -17.58
N PRO A 144 -2.87 17.00 -18.81
CA PRO A 144 -4.05 16.65 -19.62
C PRO A 144 -4.31 15.14 -19.73
N LYS A 145 -3.27 14.29 -19.69
CA LYS A 145 -3.42 12.83 -19.71
C LYS A 145 -4.17 12.30 -18.49
N VAL A 146 -4.01 12.94 -17.33
CA VAL A 146 -4.74 12.60 -16.10
C VAL A 146 -6.23 12.91 -16.31
N LEU A 147 -6.55 14.04 -16.92
CA LEU A 147 -7.93 14.47 -17.19
C LEU A 147 -8.61 13.60 -18.26
N GLU A 148 -7.86 13.14 -19.27
CA GLU A 148 -8.34 12.18 -20.26
C GLU A 148 -8.67 10.83 -19.62
N ARG A 149 -7.82 10.37 -18.70
CA ARG A 149 -7.99 9.08 -18.02
C ARG A 149 -9.12 9.10 -17.00
N TYR A 150 -9.25 10.21 -16.27
CA TYR A 150 -10.27 10.41 -15.25
C TYR A 150 -11.17 11.56 -15.67
N PRO A 151 -12.04 11.35 -16.67
CA PRO A 151 -12.98 12.37 -17.08
C PRO A 151 -13.84 12.72 -15.87
N ILE A 152 -13.99 14.02 -15.64
CA ILE A 152 -14.83 14.55 -14.56
C ILE A 152 -16.28 14.39 -15.04
N ILE A 153 -16.77 13.16 -15.02
CA ILE A 153 -18.17 12.89 -15.26
C ILE A 153 -18.89 13.46 -14.04
N ASN A 154 -19.78 14.43 -14.24
CA ASN A 154 -20.69 14.87 -13.21
C ASN A 154 -21.56 13.68 -12.78
N GLN A 155 -21.08 12.89 -11.81
CA GLN A 155 -21.94 11.94 -11.09
C GLN A 155 -22.76 12.75 -10.09
N ILE A 156 -23.68 13.53 -10.62
CA ILE A 156 -24.93 13.88 -9.95
C ILE A 156 -26.00 13.25 -10.84
N THR A 157 -26.34 12.01 -10.55
CA THR A 157 -27.63 11.46 -10.99
C THR A 157 -28.15 10.57 -9.88
N ILE A 158 -28.95 11.22 -9.03
CA ILE A 158 -30.04 10.75 -8.16
C ILE A 158 -29.65 9.79 -7.02
#